data_AF-A0A519VU30-F1
#
_entry.id   AF-A0A519VU30-F1
#
_cell.length_a   1.000
_cell.length_b   1.000
_cell.length_c   1.000
_cell.angle_alpha   90.00
_cell.angle_beta   90.00
_cell.angle_gamma   90.00
#
_symmetry.space_group_name_H-M   'P 1'
#
loop_
_entity.id
_entity.type
_entity.pdbx_description
1 polymer ?
#
loop_
_entity_poly.entity_id
_entity_poly.type
_entity_poly.pdbx_seq_one_letter_code
_entity_poly.pdbx_strand_id
1 'polypeptide(L)'
;MPGERYYSDSTEYKNPPPDPVMLKFASSAGNMLGKPLVSSETFTWLGEHFKVPLSNCKPEVEQVFLAGVNHVFYHGTTYSPAAAGWPGWLFYAATEFVPNNSWWPHLPGLNDYITRCQSVLQAGRAESDVLLYWPAYDARHYAPAGKLEMLMSIHTIDQWLQPTAFYKDAQQLMKRGYAVDFVSDNLLKQTKLAGGQLHVSPQGASYRALVVPSTDFMPVETLAAIVELARQGATVVLQELPKDVPGQHELEKRRQQRRALLAELNFAPAGAGGQLATVGAGRVLLATNVQQALESLDIARETLTDSGLQIIRRAVADGRYYYLVNHTARPVDAWLTLNAAATSVLLLDPQTGQSGRAASQPAAGGTRVRVQVPPGEALILKTTTGPPPVAEAWTYLTPSGAAQPLAGPWQLKFTAGGPALPKPQQLRTLTSWPDLPDASAARFSGRAEYTTTFTLPAKPAADYLLRLGDVRESARVWINGREVGLLWSVPYERHIGAFLKKGRNELKVEVANLMANRIIDLDQRQVAWRNYHEINFVNLAYQPFDAAKWTWQPSGLLGPVTLTPCAEANP
;
A
#
# COMPACT_ATOMS: atom_id res chain seq x y z
N MET A 1 -3.34 3.42 -13.79
CA MET A 1 -3.64 2.56 -12.62
C MET A 1 -5.15 2.40 -12.50
N PRO A 2 -5.70 1.34 -11.92
CA PRO A 2 -7.08 1.27 -11.43
C PRO A 2 -7.13 2.26 -10.25
N GLY A 3 -7.43 3.51 -10.58
CA GLY A 3 -6.78 4.66 -9.95
C GLY A 3 -6.66 5.88 -10.87
N GLU A 4 -6.89 5.73 -12.18
CA GLU A 4 -6.93 6.85 -13.14
C GLU A 4 -8.23 7.65 -13.12
N ARG A 5 -9.28 7.18 -12.41
CA ARG A 5 -10.47 8.03 -12.15
C ARG A 5 -10.21 9.19 -11.19
N TYR A 6 -9.03 9.25 -10.58
CA TYR A 6 -8.81 10.01 -9.35
C TYR A 6 -8.05 11.32 -9.52
N TYR A 7 -7.53 11.60 -10.72
CA TYR A 7 -6.61 12.71 -10.95
C TYR A 7 -6.84 13.37 -12.32
N SER A 8 -8.08 13.71 -12.66
CA SER A 8 -8.35 14.42 -13.93
C SER A 8 -7.95 15.90 -13.89
N ASP A 9 -7.72 16.48 -12.70
CA ASP A 9 -7.28 17.86 -12.52
C ASP A 9 -6.08 17.93 -11.55
N SER A 10 -4.95 18.43 -12.05
CA SER A 10 -3.71 18.62 -11.27
C SER A 10 -3.85 19.62 -10.13
N THR A 11 -4.92 20.42 -10.09
CA THR A 11 -5.15 21.43 -9.05
C THR A 11 -5.77 20.87 -7.77
N GLU A 12 -6.26 19.62 -7.80
CA GLU A 12 -6.83 18.92 -6.64
C GLU A 12 -5.80 18.01 -5.93
N TYR A 13 -4.52 18.09 -6.31
CA TYR A 13 -3.41 17.30 -5.76
C TYR A 13 -2.12 18.13 -5.59
N LYS A 14 -1.39 17.97 -4.47
CA LYS A 14 -0.08 18.60 -4.25
C LYS A 14 1.06 17.62 -3.92
N ASN A 15 0.78 16.40 -3.48
CA ASN A 15 1.87 15.55 -3.00
C ASN A 15 2.60 14.86 -4.17
N PRO A 16 3.86 14.46 -4.07
CA PRO A 16 4.31 13.25 -4.74
C PRO A 16 3.67 12.04 -4.03
N PRO A 17 3.42 10.91 -4.71
CA PRO A 17 2.98 9.69 -4.02
C PRO A 17 3.96 9.36 -2.89
N PRO A 18 3.50 8.78 -1.77
CA PRO A 18 4.38 8.43 -0.66
C PRO A 18 5.58 7.66 -1.16
N ASP A 19 6.77 8.10 -0.76
CA ASP A 19 7.99 7.45 -1.22
C ASP A 19 8.22 6.17 -0.41
N PRO A 20 8.23 4.98 -1.06
CA PRO A 20 8.35 3.70 -0.35
C PRO A 20 9.72 3.51 0.30
N VAL A 21 10.77 4.19 -0.18
CA VAL A 21 12.08 4.22 0.47
C VAL A 21 12.00 5.08 1.73
N MET A 22 11.33 6.24 1.68
CA MET A 22 11.17 7.08 2.88
C MET A 22 10.41 6.35 4.00
N LEU A 23 9.30 5.68 3.67
CA LEU A 23 8.51 4.91 4.64
C LEU A 23 9.31 3.76 5.28
N LYS A 24 10.28 3.21 4.54
CA LYS A 24 11.08 2.08 4.99
C LYS A 24 12.08 2.39 6.10
N PHE A 25 12.43 3.66 6.34
CA PHE A 25 13.35 3.99 7.43
C PHE A 25 12.83 3.50 8.79
N ALA A 26 11.54 3.72 9.07
CA ALA A 26 10.93 3.30 10.33
C ALA A 26 10.78 1.78 10.43
N SER A 27 10.30 1.13 9.36
CA SER A 27 10.10 -0.33 9.35
C SER A 27 11.41 -1.09 9.40
N SER A 28 12.46 -0.61 8.73
CA SER A 28 13.80 -1.20 8.78
C SER A 28 14.32 -1.25 10.22
N ALA A 29 14.22 -0.13 10.94
CA ALA A 29 14.61 -0.07 12.34
C ALA A 29 13.79 -1.04 13.20
N GLY A 30 12.47 -1.09 13.01
CA GLY A 30 11.59 -2.01 13.71
C GLY A 30 11.94 -3.48 13.45
N ASN A 31 12.13 -3.85 12.19
CA ASN A 31 12.46 -5.20 11.73
C ASN A 31 13.79 -5.67 12.32
N MET A 32 14.86 -4.88 12.15
CA MET A 32 16.21 -5.19 12.67
C MET A 32 16.24 -5.36 14.18
N LEU A 33 15.45 -4.56 14.91
CA LEU A 33 15.43 -4.55 16.38
C LEU A 33 14.39 -5.51 16.98
N GLY A 34 13.60 -6.20 16.16
CA GLY A 34 12.57 -7.13 16.62
C GLY A 34 11.38 -6.44 17.28
N LYS A 35 11.06 -5.22 16.85
CA LYS A 35 9.86 -4.51 17.31
C LYS A 35 8.64 -5.12 16.62
N PRO A 36 7.64 -5.60 17.37
CA PRO A 36 6.47 -6.25 16.76
C PRO A 36 5.59 -5.26 15.99
N LEU A 37 5.58 -4.00 16.42
CA LEU A 37 4.75 -2.93 15.87
C LEU A 37 5.63 -1.81 15.31
N VAL A 38 5.35 -1.44 14.06
CA VAL A 38 5.90 -0.26 13.38
C VAL A 38 4.72 0.61 13.00
N SER A 39 4.65 1.80 13.59
CA SER A 39 3.52 2.70 13.40
C SER A 39 3.73 3.73 12.31
N SER A 40 2.63 4.15 11.66
CA SER A 40 2.61 5.31 10.78
C SER A 40 1.40 6.19 11.05
N GLU A 41 1.64 7.49 11.21
CA GLU A 41 0.64 8.50 10.91
C GLU A 41 0.24 8.36 9.44
N THR A 42 -1.05 8.24 9.15
CA THR A 42 -1.55 7.81 7.84
C THR A 42 -2.76 8.65 7.42
N PHE A 43 -2.83 8.97 6.12
CA PHE A 43 -3.88 9.76 5.46
C PHE A 43 -3.88 11.28 5.72
N THR A 44 -2.73 11.83 6.14
CA THR A 44 -2.46 13.27 6.19
C THR A 44 -2.43 13.84 4.78
N TRP A 45 -3.24 14.86 4.51
CA TRP A 45 -3.28 15.63 3.26
C TRP A 45 -3.42 14.76 1.99
N LEU A 46 -4.34 13.80 1.97
CA LEU A 46 -4.54 12.93 0.78
C LEU A 46 -5.08 13.66 -0.46
N GLY A 47 -5.75 14.79 -0.26
CA GLY A 47 -6.34 15.60 -1.31
C GLY A 47 -6.94 16.87 -0.71
N GLU A 48 -7.71 17.59 -1.50
CA GLU A 48 -8.41 18.78 -1.02
C GLU A 48 -9.47 18.45 0.04
N HIS A 49 -9.67 19.37 1.00
CA HIS A 49 -10.69 19.24 2.04
C HIS A 49 -12.05 18.87 1.45
N PHE A 50 -12.74 17.95 2.12
CA PHE A 50 -14.09 17.48 1.77
C PHE A 50 -14.20 16.72 0.44
N LYS A 51 -13.11 16.58 -0.33
CA LYS A 51 -13.09 15.92 -1.63
C LYS A 51 -12.46 14.52 -1.61
N VAL A 52 -11.99 14.05 -0.46
CA VAL A 52 -11.30 12.75 -0.36
C VAL A 52 -12.31 11.60 -0.15
N PRO A 53 -12.45 10.66 -1.11
CA PRO A 53 -13.23 9.44 -0.93
C PRO A 53 -12.45 8.37 -0.17
N LEU A 54 -13.17 7.43 0.46
CA LEU A 54 -12.56 6.23 1.09
C LEU A 54 -11.71 5.41 0.11
N SER A 55 -12.07 5.42 -1.17
CA SER A 55 -11.35 4.66 -2.19
C SER A 55 -9.92 5.14 -2.42
N ASN A 56 -9.60 6.40 -2.09
CA ASN A 56 -8.22 6.91 -2.11
C ASN A 56 -7.36 6.31 -0.99
N CYS A 57 -7.98 5.87 0.10
CA CYS A 57 -7.24 5.39 1.27
C CYS A 57 -6.59 4.01 1.02
N LYS A 58 -7.18 3.20 0.12
CA LYS A 58 -6.69 1.84 -0.15
C LYS A 58 -5.26 1.81 -0.73
N PRO A 59 -4.97 2.45 -1.87
CA PRO A 59 -3.61 2.45 -2.42
C PRO A 59 -2.58 3.10 -1.49
N GLU A 60 -3.00 4.09 -0.69
CA GLU A 60 -2.14 4.76 0.29
C GLU A 60 -1.74 3.83 1.44
N VAL A 61 -2.71 3.15 2.06
CA VAL A 61 -2.40 2.22 3.16
C VAL A 61 -1.68 0.97 2.67
N GLU A 62 -1.93 0.55 1.44
CA GLU A 62 -1.21 -0.55 0.81
C GLU A 62 0.28 -0.25 0.64
N GLN A 63 0.64 0.96 0.21
CA GLN A 63 2.04 1.40 0.11
C GLN A 63 2.70 1.41 1.50
N VAL A 64 1.99 1.90 2.52
CA VAL A 64 2.43 1.88 3.92
C VAL A 64 2.73 0.44 4.37
N PHE A 65 1.83 -0.50 4.10
CA PHE A 65 2.02 -1.92 4.40
C PHE A 65 3.18 -2.57 3.63
N LEU A 66 3.30 -2.29 2.33
CA LEU A 66 4.38 -2.80 1.48
C LEU A 66 5.76 -2.26 1.89
N ALA A 67 5.81 -1.08 2.51
CA ALA A 67 7.00 -0.53 3.12
C ALA A 67 7.35 -1.18 4.48
N GLY A 68 6.48 -2.02 5.05
CA GLY A 68 6.72 -2.76 6.30
C GLY A 68 6.13 -2.14 7.55
N VAL A 69 5.36 -1.05 7.42
CA VAL A 69 4.50 -0.58 8.51
C VAL A 69 3.39 -1.60 8.73
N ASN A 70 3.01 -1.83 9.98
CA ASN A 70 1.96 -2.78 10.33
C ASN A 70 1.01 -2.27 11.41
N HIS A 71 1.10 -0.98 11.78
CA HIS A 71 0.26 -0.36 12.81
C HIS A 71 -0.12 1.10 12.46
N VAL A 72 -1.17 1.29 11.68
CA VAL A 72 -1.56 2.61 11.16
C VAL A 72 -2.41 3.40 12.15
N PHE A 73 -2.16 4.70 12.21
CA PHE A 73 -2.96 5.68 12.93
C PHE A 73 -3.48 6.72 11.94
N TYR A 74 -4.80 6.95 11.93
CA TYR A 74 -5.37 7.97 11.05
C TYR A 74 -5.01 9.36 11.56
N HIS A 75 -4.61 10.22 10.64
CA HIS A 75 -4.44 11.64 10.88
C HIS A 75 -5.57 12.42 10.20
N GLY A 76 -6.61 12.81 10.92
CA GLY A 76 -6.96 12.45 12.29
C GLY A 76 -8.47 12.51 12.47
N THR A 77 -8.97 12.08 13.63
CA THR A 77 -10.40 12.19 13.96
C THR A 77 -10.62 13.34 14.92
N THR A 78 -10.90 14.53 14.37
CA THR A 78 -11.17 15.73 15.15
C THR A 78 -12.46 15.58 15.95
N TYR A 79 -12.39 15.81 17.26
CA TYR A 79 -13.56 15.85 18.13
C TYR A 79 -14.46 17.04 17.76
N SER A 80 -15.77 16.81 17.69
CA SER A 80 -16.77 17.85 17.46
C SER A 80 -17.90 17.74 18.49
N PRO A 81 -18.14 18.75 19.34
CA PRO A 81 -19.32 18.75 20.21
C PRO A 81 -20.59 18.97 19.40
N ALA A 82 -21.74 18.47 19.87
CA ALA A 82 -23.02 18.59 19.15
C ALA A 82 -23.41 20.06 18.84
N ALA A 83 -23.04 21.00 19.71
CA ALA A 83 -23.29 22.43 19.53
C ALA A 83 -22.50 23.07 18.37
N ALA A 84 -21.43 22.43 17.88
CA ALA A 84 -20.67 22.94 16.72
C ALA A 84 -21.44 22.84 15.40
N GLY A 85 -22.55 22.08 15.37
CA GLY A 85 -23.31 21.84 14.15
C GLY A 85 -22.50 21.08 13.10
N TRP A 86 -22.96 21.11 11.86
CA TRP A 86 -22.23 20.57 10.71
C TRP A 86 -21.42 21.70 10.04
N PRO A 87 -20.16 21.50 9.60
CA PRO A 87 -19.44 20.23 9.53
C PRO A 87 -18.79 19.76 10.84
N GLY A 88 -18.91 20.54 11.92
CA GLY A 88 -18.26 20.27 13.20
C GLY A 88 -16.95 21.04 13.30
N TRP A 89 -16.04 20.57 14.15
CA TRP A 89 -14.66 21.03 14.18
C TRP A 89 -13.80 20.18 13.25
N LEU A 90 -12.86 20.82 12.58
CA LEU A 90 -11.97 20.23 11.58
C LEU A 90 -10.51 20.47 11.97
N PHE A 91 -9.64 19.59 11.48
CA PHE A 91 -8.20 19.82 11.54
C PHE A 91 -7.73 20.60 10.31
N TYR A 92 -6.58 21.28 10.39
CA TYR A 92 -6.09 22.12 9.31
C TYR A 92 -5.72 21.33 8.04
N ALA A 93 -5.41 20.05 8.20
CA ALA A 93 -5.10 19.14 7.11
C ALA A 93 -6.28 18.19 6.88
N ALA A 94 -6.66 18.01 5.60
CA ALA A 94 -7.39 16.83 5.17
C ALA A 94 -6.61 15.57 5.61
N THR A 95 -7.18 14.38 5.74
CA THR A 95 -8.53 13.94 5.36
C THR A 95 -9.52 14.06 6.52
N GLU A 96 -10.76 14.47 6.26
CA GLU A 96 -11.80 14.59 7.30
C GLU A 96 -12.37 13.23 7.72
N PHE A 97 -11.59 12.45 8.47
CA PHE A 97 -12.08 11.27 9.21
C PHE A 97 -12.90 11.71 10.43
N VAL A 98 -14.07 12.30 10.19
CA VAL A 98 -14.98 12.80 11.22
C VAL A 98 -16.36 12.15 11.11
N PRO A 99 -17.09 11.94 12.23
CA PRO A 99 -18.45 11.37 12.22
C PRO A 99 -19.46 12.09 11.33
N ASN A 100 -19.23 13.37 11.05
CA ASN A 100 -20.08 14.20 10.20
C ASN A 100 -19.86 13.98 8.70
N ASN A 101 -18.82 13.22 8.32
CA ASN A 101 -18.57 12.88 6.92
C ASN A 101 -19.63 11.89 6.43
N SER A 102 -20.18 12.15 5.23
CA SER A 102 -21.28 11.38 4.64
C SER A 102 -20.99 9.88 4.58
N TRP A 103 -19.74 9.51 4.28
CA TRP A 103 -19.29 8.12 4.19
C TRP A 103 -18.86 7.50 5.52
N TRP A 104 -18.93 8.21 6.65
CA TRP A 104 -18.54 7.68 7.96
C TRP A 104 -19.21 6.33 8.31
N PRO A 105 -20.52 6.10 8.02
CA PRO A 105 -21.14 4.80 8.22
C PRO A 105 -20.59 3.67 7.35
N HIS A 106 -19.83 3.99 6.29
CA HIS A 106 -19.14 3.04 5.42
C HIS A 106 -17.66 2.83 5.79
N LEU A 107 -17.12 3.60 6.74
CA LEU A 107 -15.76 3.46 7.25
C LEU A 107 -15.40 2.04 7.74
N PRO A 108 -16.32 1.23 8.31
CA PRO A 108 -16.03 -0.16 8.66
C PRO A 108 -15.42 -0.98 7.51
N GLY A 109 -15.75 -0.68 6.25
CA GLY A 109 -15.15 -1.37 5.10
C GLY A 109 -13.62 -1.23 5.03
N LEU A 110 -13.13 0.00 5.21
CA LEU A 110 -11.69 0.30 5.26
C LEU A 110 -11.05 -0.27 6.54
N ASN A 111 -11.72 -0.11 7.69
CA ASN A 111 -11.20 -0.59 8.97
C ASN A 111 -11.06 -2.12 9.00
N ASP A 112 -12.03 -2.85 8.46
CA ASP A 112 -11.99 -4.31 8.36
C ASP A 112 -10.82 -4.77 7.48
N TYR A 113 -10.62 -4.11 6.34
CA TYR A 113 -9.48 -4.37 5.45
C TYR A 113 -8.15 -4.18 6.17
N ILE A 114 -7.96 -3.02 6.81
CA ILE A 114 -6.75 -2.69 7.58
C ILE A 114 -6.56 -3.69 8.72
N THR A 115 -7.62 -4.06 9.43
CA THR A 115 -7.56 -5.01 10.54
C THR A 115 -7.06 -6.38 10.06
N ARG A 116 -7.61 -6.89 8.94
CA ARG A 116 -7.18 -8.17 8.36
C ARG A 116 -5.71 -8.11 7.91
N CYS A 117 -5.32 -7.07 7.17
CA CYS A 117 -3.94 -6.90 6.73
C CYS A 117 -2.97 -6.79 7.91
N GLN A 118 -3.25 -5.95 8.90
CA GLN A 118 -2.39 -5.80 10.08
C GLN A 118 -2.29 -7.08 10.91
N SER A 119 -3.37 -7.86 11.05
CA SER A 119 -3.33 -9.14 11.78
C SER A 119 -2.27 -10.09 11.21
N VAL A 120 -2.09 -10.07 9.88
CA VAL A 120 -1.09 -10.87 9.17
C VAL A 120 0.28 -10.21 9.22
N LEU A 121 0.37 -8.90 8.97
CA LEU A 121 1.63 -8.15 8.93
C LEU A 121 2.28 -7.97 10.31
N GLN A 122 1.54 -8.18 11.40
CA GLN A 122 2.05 -8.23 12.76
C GLN A 122 2.45 -9.66 13.19
N ALA A 123 2.03 -10.70 12.46
CA ALA A 123 2.33 -12.09 12.81
C ALA A 123 3.80 -12.43 12.59
N GLY A 124 4.38 -13.24 13.49
CA GLY A 124 5.74 -13.74 13.36
C GLY A 124 6.81 -12.63 13.29
N ARG A 125 7.74 -12.74 12.34
CA ARG A 125 8.85 -11.80 12.12
C ARG A 125 8.92 -11.33 10.68
N ALA A 126 9.45 -10.13 10.47
CA ALA A 126 9.80 -9.68 9.13
C ALA A 126 10.86 -10.61 8.52
N GLU A 127 10.76 -10.85 7.21
CA GLU A 127 11.72 -11.66 6.46
C GLU A 127 12.31 -10.83 5.32
N SER A 128 13.56 -10.43 5.51
CA SER A 128 14.31 -9.56 4.61
C SER A 128 15.49 -10.33 4.01
N ASP A 129 15.85 -10.02 2.77
CA ASP A 129 16.94 -10.70 2.08
C ASP A 129 18.27 -9.98 2.32
N VAL A 130 18.22 -8.64 2.28
CA VAL A 130 19.38 -7.77 2.19
C VAL A 130 19.32 -6.72 3.29
N LEU A 131 20.46 -6.55 3.97
CA LEU A 131 20.72 -5.40 4.83
C LEU A 131 21.43 -4.34 3.99
N LEU A 132 20.79 -3.21 3.72
CA LEU A 132 21.34 -2.13 2.89
C LEU A 132 21.89 -1.01 3.76
N TYR A 133 23.19 -0.72 3.66
CA TYR A 133 23.81 0.36 4.42
C TYR A 133 23.29 1.72 3.95
N TRP A 134 22.82 2.55 4.89
CA TRP A 134 22.43 3.94 4.62
C TRP A 134 23.62 4.90 4.86
N PRO A 135 24.19 5.50 3.81
CA PRO A 135 25.34 6.40 3.92
C PRO A 135 24.91 7.80 4.41
N ALA A 136 24.55 7.91 5.68
CA ALA A 136 24.03 9.16 6.27
C ALA A 136 25.04 10.33 6.19
N TYR A 137 26.34 10.04 6.17
CA TYR A 137 27.38 11.07 6.05
C TYR A 137 27.45 11.71 4.67
N ASP A 138 27.15 10.97 3.60
CA ASP A 138 27.08 11.54 2.25
C ASP A 138 25.92 12.52 2.15
N ALA A 139 24.73 12.11 2.62
CA ALA A 139 23.54 12.97 2.65
C ALA A 139 23.79 14.27 3.43
N ARG A 140 24.57 14.22 4.52
CA ARG A 140 24.94 15.40 5.31
C ARG A 140 26.07 16.21 4.68
N HIS A 141 27.04 15.57 4.04
CA HIS A 141 28.17 16.25 3.41
C HIS A 141 27.75 17.09 2.21
N TYR A 142 26.80 16.58 1.41
CA TYR A 142 26.26 17.29 0.25
C TYR A 142 25.12 18.27 0.59
N ALA A 143 25.15 18.85 1.79
CA ALA A 143 24.25 19.94 2.15
C ALA A 143 24.30 21.06 1.08
N PRO A 144 23.18 21.72 0.75
CA PRO A 144 23.16 22.78 -0.26
C PRO A 144 24.13 23.90 0.07
N ALA A 145 24.67 24.55 -0.97
CA ALA A 145 25.63 25.65 -0.80
C ALA A 145 25.08 26.73 0.15
N GLY A 146 25.92 27.14 1.11
CA GLY A 146 25.54 28.12 2.13
C GLY A 146 24.71 27.58 3.31
N LYS A 147 24.48 26.26 3.39
CA LYS A 147 23.88 25.60 4.55
C LYS A 147 24.93 24.85 5.36
N LEU A 148 24.83 24.94 6.68
CA LEU A 148 25.70 24.19 7.61
C LEU A 148 25.27 22.72 7.76
N GLU A 149 24.01 22.40 7.43
CA GLU A 149 23.45 21.07 7.55
C GLU A 149 22.43 20.78 6.44
N MET A 150 22.26 19.50 6.11
CA MET A 150 21.19 19.01 5.24
C MET A 150 19.92 18.76 6.08
N LEU A 151 18.87 19.53 5.84
CA LEU A 151 17.55 19.26 6.42
C LEU A 151 16.91 18.08 5.70
N MET A 152 16.91 16.92 6.33
CA MET A 152 16.29 15.68 5.83
C MET A 152 14.76 15.70 6.05
N SER A 153 14.09 16.68 5.45
CA SER A 153 12.62 16.82 5.49
C SER A 153 11.93 15.89 4.49
N ILE A 154 10.71 15.46 4.82
CA ILE A 154 9.84 14.68 3.92
C ILE A 154 9.48 15.47 2.64
N HIS A 155 9.51 16.80 2.70
CA HIS A 155 9.16 17.67 1.57
C HIS A 155 10.32 17.97 0.61
N THR A 156 11.54 17.50 0.92
CA THR A 156 12.76 17.77 0.15
C THR A 156 13.56 16.50 -0.16
N ILE A 157 12.89 15.35 -0.20
CA ILE A 157 13.53 14.05 -0.50
C ILE A 157 14.22 14.03 -1.87
N ASP A 158 13.78 14.85 -2.81
CA ASP A 158 14.39 15.08 -4.12
C ASP A 158 15.81 15.68 -4.02
N GLN A 159 16.13 16.32 -2.90
CA GLN A 159 17.42 16.96 -2.66
C GLN A 159 18.40 16.04 -1.93
N TRP A 160 17.94 15.34 -0.88
CA TRP A 160 18.84 14.60 0.02
C TRP A 160 18.79 13.08 -0.11
N LEU A 161 17.69 12.52 -0.66
CA LEU A 161 17.49 11.07 -0.74
C LEU A 161 17.53 10.57 -2.18
N GLN A 162 16.64 11.04 -3.04
CA GLN A 162 16.46 10.54 -4.42
C GLN A 162 17.74 10.57 -5.29
N PRO A 163 18.64 11.57 -5.16
CA PRO A 163 19.87 11.59 -5.96
C PRO A 163 20.88 10.49 -5.59
N THR A 164 20.79 9.94 -4.37
CA THR A 164 21.80 9.03 -3.80
C THR A 164 21.83 7.67 -4.50
N ALA A 165 23.00 7.01 -4.49
CA ALA A 165 23.12 5.62 -4.94
C ALA A 165 22.27 4.68 -4.06
N PHE A 166 22.24 4.92 -2.75
CA PHE A 166 21.38 4.22 -1.79
C PHE A 166 19.91 4.18 -2.23
N TYR A 167 19.33 5.32 -2.59
CA TYR A 167 17.93 5.37 -3.01
C TYR A 167 17.69 4.58 -4.29
N LYS A 168 18.57 4.71 -5.27
CA LYS A 168 18.48 4.00 -6.56
C LYS A 168 18.55 2.49 -6.37
N ASP A 169 19.51 2.02 -5.58
CA ASP A 169 19.65 0.59 -5.25
C ASP A 169 18.44 0.08 -4.46
N ALA A 170 17.98 0.81 -3.44
CA ALA A 170 16.80 0.45 -2.65
C ALA A 170 15.56 0.28 -3.56
N GLN A 171 15.27 1.29 -4.39
CA GLN A 171 14.17 1.25 -5.36
C GLN A 171 14.30 0.07 -6.32
N GLN A 172 15.48 -0.12 -6.93
CA GLN A 172 15.72 -1.19 -7.90
C GLN A 172 15.53 -2.57 -7.28
N LEU A 173 16.13 -2.81 -6.11
CA LEU A 173 16.04 -4.09 -5.42
C LEU A 173 14.60 -4.40 -5.00
N MET A 174 13.90 -3.43 -4.39
CA MET A 174 12.50 -3.58 -4.01
C MET A 174 11.60 -3.89 -5.21
N LYS A 175 11.76 -3.15 -6.32
CA LYS A 175 11.00 -3.36 -7.55
C LYS A 175 11.25 -4.74 -8.17
N ARG A 176 12.43 -5.32 -7.95
CA ARG A 176 12.82 -6.64 -8.46
C ARG A 176 12.41 -7.79 -7.54
N GLY A 177 11.80 -7.52 -6.38
CA GLY A 177 11.31 -8.55 -5.45
C GLY A 177 12.33 -8.96 -4.39
N TYR A 178 13.34 -8.14 -4.13
CA TYR A 178 14.16 -8.28 -2.91
C TYR A 178 13.49 -7.58 -1.73
N ALA A 179 13.43 -8.27 -0.59
CA ALA A 179 13.11 -7.65 0.68
C ALA A 179 14.38 -7.00 1.26
N VAL A 180 14.28 -5.72 1.61
CA VAL A 180 15.42 -4.88 1.99
C VAL A 180 15.06 -4.09 3.24
N ASP A 181 15.94 -4.12 4.25
CA ASP A 181 15.94 -3.19 5.38
C ASP A 181 17.22 -2.34 5.37
N PHE A 182 17.13 -1.13 5.90
CA PHE A 182 18.23 -0.16 5.94
C PHE A 182 18.95 -0.15 7.27
N VAL A 183 20.27 -0.19 7.25
CA VAL A 183 21.11 -0.18 8.46
C VAL A 183 21.94 1.10 8.57
N SER A 184 21.92 1.71 9.75
CA SER A 184 22.78 2.85 10.09
C SER A 184 24.15 2.38 10.59
N ASP A 185 25.14 3.28 10.67
CA ASP A 185 26.45 2.98 11.25
C ASP A 185 26.35 2.34 12.64
N ASN A 186 25.48 2.86 13.50
CA ASN A 186 25.35 2.41 14.88
C ASN A 186 24.74 1.01 14.99
N LEU A 187 23.77 0.69 14.13
CA LEU A 187 23.17 -0.64 14.09
C LEU A 187 24.08 -1.65 13.39
N LEU A 188 24.83 -1.21 12.37
CA LEU A 188 25.77 -2.07 11.66
C LEU A 188 26.90 -2.57 12.57
N LYS A 189 27.39 -1.71 13.47
CA LYS A 189 28.37 -2.10 14.50
C LYS A 189 27.83 -3.11 15.52
N GLN A 190 26.52 -3.23 15.65
CA GLN A 190 25.86 -4.21 16.53
C GLN A 190 25.54 -5.51 15.80
N THR A 191 25.60 -5.52 14.46
CA THR A 191 25.33 -6.68 13.64
C THR A 191 26.31 -7.81 13.98
N LYS A 192 25.78 -9.02 14.07
CA LYS A 192 26.53 -10.26 14.27
C LYS A 192 26.17 -11.28 13.20
N LEU A 193 27.10 -12.17 12.91
CA LEU A 193 26.82 -13.35 12.10
C LEU A 193 26.36 -14.50 13.00
N ALA A 194 25.19 -15.07 12.72
CA ALA A 194 24.67 -16.26 13.39
C ALA A 194 23.97 -17.16 12.36
N GLY A 195 24.30 -18.46 12.35
CA GLY A 195 23.70 -19.40 11.40
C GLY A 195 23.91 -19.04 9.92
N GLY A 196 25.02 -18.36 9.60
CA GLY A 196 25.31 -17.88 8.23
C GLY A 196 24.50 -16.66 7.80
N GLN A 197 23.74 -16.04 8.70
CA GLN A 197 22.95 -14.84 8.43
C GLN A 197 23.34 -13.69 9.36
N LEU A 198 23.14 -12.47 8.89
CA LEU A 198 23.38 -11.24 9.66
C LEU A 198 22.19 -10.95 10.54
N HIS A 199 22.44 -10.58 11.80
CA HIS A 199 21.43 -10.20 12.78
C HIS A 199 21.89 -8.94 13.52
N VAL A 200 21.06 -7.89 13.53
CA VAL A 200 21.28 -6.71 14.39
C VAL A 200 20.82 -6.99 15.82
N SER A 201 19.69 -7.68 15.97
CA SER A 201 19.15 -8.16 17.25
C SER A 201 18.76 -9.63 17.13
N PRO A 202 18.90 -10.46 18.19
CA PRO A 202 18.44 -11.85 18.18
C PRO A 202 16.92 -11.99 17.95
N GLN A 203 16.14 -10.97 18.33
CA GLN A 203 14.69 -10.94 18.11
C GLN A 203 14.30 -10.31 16.76
N GLY A 204 15.26 -9.74 16.04
CA GLY A 204 15.05 -9.06 14.78
C GLY A 204 14.97 -9.99 13.57
N ALA A 205 14.77 -9.37 12.40
CA ALA A 205 14.95 -10.01 11.12
C ALA A 205 16.42 -10.42 10.91
N SER A 206 16.61 -11.36 9.98
CA SER A 206 17.91 -11.88 9.57
C SER A 206 18.15 -11.61 8.10
N TYR A 207 19.42 -11.49 7.69
CA TYR A 207 19.78 -11.05 6.33
C TYR A 207 20.86 -11.95 5.73
N ARG A 208 20.76 -12.22 4.42
CA ARG A 208 21.69 -13.08 3.68
C ARG A 208 22.96 -12.36 3.24
N ALA A 209 22.87 -11.04 3.03
CA ALA A 209 24.02 -10.20 2.69
C ALA A 209 23.87 -8.78 3.21
N LEU A 210 25.03 -8.14 3.42
CA LEU A 210 25.16 -6.71 3.54
C LEU A 210 25.45 -6.10 2.18
N VAL A 211 24.67 -5.13 1.74
CA VAL A 211 24.93 -4.32 0.55
C VAL A 211 25.36 -2.93 1.00
N VAL A 212 26.46 -2.46 0.42
CA VAL A 212 26.97 -1.09 0.60
C VAL A 212 26.87 -0.39 -0.74
N PRO A 213 25.93 0.56 -0.90
CA PRO A 213 25.85 1.37 -2.12
C PRO A 213 27.10 2.24 -2.28
N SER A 214 27.32 2.80 -3.47
CA SER A 214 28.42 3.73 -3.70
C SER A 214 28.32 4.88 -2.70
N THR A 215 29.41 5.09 -1.97
CA THR A 215 29.47 6.07 -0.89
C THR A 215 30.84 6.76 -0.88
N ASP A 216 30.82 8.07 -0.70
CA ASP A 216 32.04 8.87 -0.69
C ASP A 216 32.65 8.89 0.70
N PHE A 217 31.84 9.04 1.75
CA PHE A 217 32.29 9.19 3.12
C PHE A 217 31.72 8.10 4.04
N MET A 218 32.60 7.21 4.48
CA MET A 218 32.27 6.16 5.45
C MET A 218 33.14 6.28 6.70
N PRO A 219 32.57 6.26 7.93
CA PRO A 219 33.38 6.18 9.14
C PRO A 219 34.28 4.94 9.13
N VAL A 220 35.52 5.09 9.58
CA VAL A 220 36.49 3.99 9.56
C VAL A 220 36.08 2.84 10.48
N GLU A 221 35.35 3.14 11.55
CA GLU A 221 34.79 2.16 12.47
C GLU A 221 33.67 1.35 11.80
N THR A 222 32.92 1.97 10.89
CA THR A 222 31.89 1.30 10.10
C THR A 222 32.54 0.36 9.09
N LEU A 223 33.58 0.82 8.37
CA LEU A 223 34.36 -0.06 7.48
C LEU A 223 35.01 -1.23 8.24
N ALA A 224 35.57 -0.98 9.42
CA ALA A 224 36.16 -2.02 10.25
C ALA A 224 35.12 -3.08 10.64
N ALA A 225 33.90 -2.67 11.01
CA ALA A 225 32.81 -3.59 11.31
C ALA A 225 32.39 -4.43 10.09
N ILE A 226 32.36 -3.84 8.90
CA ILE A 226 32.05 -4.55 7.64
C ILE A 226 33.11 -5.61 7.35
N VAL A 227 34.40 -5.25 7.42
CA VAL A 227 35.51 -6.19 7.20
C VAL A 227 35.48 -7.30 8.24
N GLU A 228 35.17 -6.98 9.50
CA GLU A 228 35.07 -7.98 10.57
C GLU A 228 33.91 -8.96 10.35
N LEU A 229 32.74 -8.47 9.93
CA LEU A 229 31.64 -9.34 9.53
C LEU A 229 32.05 -10.28 8.38
N ALA A 230 32.76 -9.76 7.38
CA ALA A 230 33.28 -10.58 6.30
C ALA A 230 34.27 -11.64 6.83
N ARG A 231 35.22 -11.28 7.71
CA ARG A 231 36.14 -12.25 8.35
C ARG A 231 35.39 -13.38 9.05
N GLN A 232 34.27 -13.07 9.70
CA GLN A 232 33.44 -14.04 10.43
C GLN A 232 32.63 -14.98 9.52
N GLY A 233 32.52 -14.70 8.21
CA GLY A 233 31.74 -15.52 7.28
C GLY A 233 30.62 -14.79 6.53
N ALA A 234 30.44 -13.48 6.76
CA ALA A 234 29.38 -12.75 6.08
C ALA A 234 29.65 -12.61 4.58
N THR A 235 28.55 -12.50 3.83
CA THR A 235 28.58 -12.04 2.44
C THR A 235 28.35 -10.54 2.39
N VAL A 236 29.30 -9.81 1.81
CA VAL A 236 29.24 -8.35 1.63
C VAL A 236 29.30 -8.03 0.14
N VAL A 237 28.42 -7.15 -0.32
CA VAL A 237 28.46 -6.56 -1.66
C VAL A 237 28.80 -5.08 -1.51
N LEU A 238 29.93 -4.66 -2.09
CA LEU A 238 30.30 -3.26 -2.21
C LEU A 238 30.00 -2.82 -3.65
N GLN A 239 29.21 -1.78 -3.83
CA GLN A 239 29.01 -1.21 -5.17
C GLN A 239 30.28 -0.52 -5.65
N GLU A 240 30.93 0.22 -4.75
CA GLU A 240 32.23 0.85 -4.91
C GLU A 240 32.98 0.83 -3.56
N LEU A 241 34.30 1.03 -3.57
CA LEU A 241 35.06 1.22 -2.33
C LEU A 241 34.80 2.63 -1.77
N PRO A 242 34.58 2.79 -0.46
CA PRO A 242 34.33 4.11 0.13
C PRO A 242 35.52 5.04 -0.12
N LYS A 243 35.28 6.26 -0.61
CA LYS A 243 36.36 7.14 -1.10
C LYS A 243 37.19 7.77 0.02
N ASP A 244 36.57 8.14 1.14
CA ASP A 244 37.22 8.81 2.27
C ASP A 244 36.44 8.61 3.61
N VAL A 245 36.94 9.21 4.69
CA VAL A 245 36.30 9.25 6.01
C VAL A 245 35.64 10.61 6.29
N PRO A 246 34.49 10.67 6.98
CA PRO A 246 33.82 11.94 7.27
C PRO A 246 34.48 12.74 8.40
N GLY A 247 34.39 14.07 8.35
CA GLY A 247 34.82 14.98 9.43
C GLY A 247 36.35 15.17 9.58
N GLN A 248 36.77 16.18 10.33
CA GLN A 248 38.18 16.62 10.40
C GLN A 248 38.98 16.08 11.61
N HIS A 249 38.30 15.56 12.64
CA HIS A 249 38.96 15.04 13.84
C HIS A 249 39.88 13.86 13.47
N GLU A 250 41.18 13.93 13.82
CA GLU A 250 42.18 12.89 13.51
C GLU A 250 42.14 12.37 12.04
N LEU A 251 41.87 13.25 11.07
CA LEU A 251 41.57 12.87 9.68
C LEU A 251 42.62 11.93 9.07
N GLU A 252 43.91 12.28 9.13
CA GLU A 252 44.97 11.49 8.50
C GLU A 252 45.16 10.11 9.15
N LYS A 253 44.98 10.01 10.47
CA LYS A 253 45.02 8.74 11.19
C LYS A 253 43.87 7.83 10.73
N ARG A 254 42.65 8.36 10.62
CA ARG A 254 41.47 7.60 10.15
C ARG A 254 41.59 7.24 8.67
N ARG A 255 42.15 8.10 7.82
CA ARG A 255 42.50 7.78 6.42
C ARG A 255 43.53 6.66 6.32
N GLN A 256 44.56 6.67 7.17
CA GLN A 256 45.56 5.60 7.23
C GLN A 256 44.91 4.26 7.62
N GLN A 257 44.05 4.27 8.64
CA GLN A 257 43.28 3.08 9.05
C GLN A 257 42.36 2.58 7.93
N ARG A 258 41.66 3.48 7.21
CA ARG A 258 40.84 3.12 6.05
C ARG A 258 41.67 2.42 4.96
N ARG A 259 42.83 2.99 4.60
CA ARG A 259 43.73 2.38 3.60
C ARG A 259 44.20 0.99 4.03
N ALA A 260 44.53 0.81 5.31
CA ALA A 260 44.93 -0.49 5.83
C ALA A 260 43.82 -1.55 5.69
N LEU A 261 42.58 -1.20 6.09
CA LEU A 261 41.42 -2.10 5.96
C LEU A 261 41.11 -2.46 4.50
N LEU A 262 41.16 -1.48 3.59
CA LEU A 262 40.91 -1.74 2.17
C LEU A 262 42.01 -2.60 1.53
N ALA A 263 43.25 -2.49 1.99
CA ALA A 263 44.36 -3.32 1.51
C ALA A 263 44.22 -4.80 1.92
N GLU A 264 43.40 -5.12 2.92
CA GLU A 264 43.08 -6.51 3.26
C GLU A 264 42.15 -7.18 2.23
N LEU A 265 41.43 -6.38 1.43
CA LEU A 265 40.49 -6.86 0.43
C LEU A 265 41.24 -7.19 -0.87
N ASN A 266 41.87 -8.37 -0.92
CA ASN A 266 42.58 -8.85 -2.10
C ASN A 266 41.58 -9.31 -3.18
N PHE A 267 41.17 -8.39 -4.05
CA PHE A 267 40.20 -8.62 -5.10
C PHE A 267 40.79 -9.39 -6.29
N ALA A 268 40.13 -10.49 -6.67
CA ALA A 268 40.35 -11.21 -7.91
C ALA A 268 39.13 -11.08 -8.84
N PRO A 269 39.29 -11.15 -10.18
CA PRO A 269 38.16 -11.17 -11.10
C PRO A 269 37.14 -12.27 -10.74
N ALA A 270 35.86 -11.93 -10.78
CA ALA A 270 34.75 -12.85 -10.52
C ALA A 270 33.75 -12.86 -11.68
N GLY A 271 32.87 -13.85 -11.70
CA GLY A 271 31.74 -13.88 -12.65
C GLY A 271 30.86 -12.63 -12.52
N ALA A 272 30.05 -12.35 -13.55
CA ALA A 272 29.12 -11.21 -13.59
C ALA A 272 29.77 -9.81 -13.59
N GLY A 273 31.06 -9.68 -13.96
CA GLY A 273 31.73 -8.39 -14.12
C GLY A 273 32.15 -7.72 -12.80
N GLY A 274 32.14 -8.47 -11.69
CA GLY A 274 32.62 -8.02 -10.39
C GLY A 274 34.01 -8.55 -10.03
N GLN A 275 34.50 -8.17 -8.86
CA GLN A 275 35.73 -8.68 -8.26
C GLN A 275 35.45 -9.24 -6.87
N LEU A 276 35.93 -10.43 -6.56
CA LEU A 276 35.70 -11.11 -5.28
C LEU A 276 36.98 -11.10 -4.45
N ALA A 277 36.88 -10.68 -3.20
CA ALA A 277 37.89 -10.88 -2.17
C ALA A 277 37.38 -11.91 -1.15
N THR A 278 38.17 -12.94 -0.90
CA THR A 278 37.92 -13.86 0.23
C THR A 278 38.56 -13.26 1.47
N VAL A 279 37.78 -13.09 2.54
CA VAL A 279 38.21 -12.41 3.77
C VAL A 279 37.83 -13.29 4.94
N GLY A 280 38.82 -13.91 5.60
CA GLY A 280 38.56 -14.92 6.63
C GLY A 280 37.67 -16.05 6.10
N ALA A 281 36.54 -16.29 6.77
CA ALA A 281 35.56 -17.31 6.37
C ALA A 281 34.50 -16.79 5.38
N GLY A 282 34.48 -15.49 5.09
CA GLY A 282 33.46 -14.85 4.26
C GLY A 282 34.01 -14.26 2.97
N ARG A 283 33.21 -13.39 2.37
CA ARG A 283 33.47 -12.87 1.03
C ARG A 283 32.97 -11.45 0.85
N VAL A 284 33.75 -10.66 0.11
CA VAL A 284 33.41 -9.30 -0.31
C VAL A 284 33.40 -9.25 -1.82
N LEU A 285 32.24 -9.00 -2.43
CA LEU A 285 32.07 -8.83 -3.86
C LEU A 285 31.99 -7.34 -4.19
N LEU A 286 32.95 -6.82 -4.94
CA LEU A 286 32.94 -5.48 -5.50
C LEU A 286 32.28 -5.52 -6.89
N ALA A 287 31.12 -4.92 -7.05
CA ALA A 287 30.36 -4.96 -8.29
C ALA A 287 29.41 -3.76 -8.42
N THR A 288 29.48 -3.05 -9.55
CA THR A 288 28.64 -1.85 -9.80
C THR A 288 27.15 -2.19 -9.93
N ASN A 289 26.82 -3.39 -10.44
CA ASN A 289 25.45 -3.90 -10.54
C ASN A 289 25.10 -4.77 -9.33
N VAL A 290 24.51 -4.16 -8.31
CA VAL A 290 24.12 -4.83 -7.05
C VAL A 290 23.15 -5.98 -7.29
N GLN A 291 22.17 -5.83 -8.19
CA GLN A 291 21.20 -6.90 -8.47
C GLN A 291 21.91 -8.15 -9.00
N GLN A 292 22.77 -7.98 -10.01
CA GLN A 292 23.49 -9.09 -10.62
C GLN A 292 24.50 -9.72 -9.64
N ALA A 293 25.07 -8.91 -8.76
CA ALA A 293 25.93 -9.37 -7.67
C ALA A 293 25.18 -10.27 -6.69
N LEU A 294 23.97 -9.89 -6.27
CA LEU A 294 23.14 -10.74 -5.39
C LEU A 294 22.74 -12.07 -6.08
N GLU A 295 22.40 -12.02 -7.36
CA GLU A 295 22.06 -13.21 -8.16
C GLU A 295 23.24 -14.18 -8.27
N SER A 296 24.47 -13.69 -8.48
CA SER A 296 25.68 -14.54 -8.55
C SER A 296 26.09 -15.12 -7.19
N LEU A 297 25.51 -14.61 -6.10
CA LEU A 297 25.71 -15.08 -4.73
C LEU A 297 24.60 -16.01 -4.26
N ASP A 298 23.71 -16.46 -5.16
CA ASP A 298 22.54 -17.29 -4.90
C ASP A 298 21.50 -16.65 -3.95
N ILE A 299 21.49 -15.32 -3.88
CA ILE A 299 20.49 -14.58 -3.11
C ILE A 299 19.30 -14.31 -4.03
N ALA A 300 18.37 -15.26 -4.09
CA ALA A 300 17.21 -15.16 -4.99
C ALA A 300 16.19 -14.09 -4.55
N ARG A 301 15.74 -13.30 -5.53
CA ARG A 301 14.56 -12.40 -5.46
C ARG A 301 13.26 -13.17 -5.68
N GLU A 302 12.13 -12.63 -5.23
CA GLU A 302 10.80 -13.14 -5.57
C GLU A 302 10.43 -12.79 -7.01
N THR A 303 10.53 -13.75 -7.93
CA THR A 303 10.28 -13.52 -9.37
C THR A 303 8.81 -13.22 -9.69
N LEU A 304 7.89 -13.53 -8.77
CA LEU A 304 6.47 -13.19 -8.91
C LEU A 304 6.25 -11.69 -9.15
N THR A 305 7.15 -10.80 -8.70
CA THR A 305 7.03 -9.35 -8.94
C THR A 305 7.14 -8.98 -10.42
N ASP A 306 7.65 -9.87 -11.28
CA ASP A 306 7.69 -9.66 -12.74
C ASP A 306 6.29 -9.60 -13.35
N SER A 307 5.28 -10.14 -12.66
CA SER A 307 3.86 -9.97 -13.03
C SER A 307 3.34 -8.54 -12.83
N GLY A 308 4.10 -7.69 -12.13
CA GLY A 308 3.70 -6.34 -11.70
C GLY A 308 3.08 -6.28 -10.30
N LEU A 309 2.88 -7.43 -9.64
CA LEU A 309 2.49 -7.48 -8.23
C LEU A 309 3.58 -6.94 -7.33
N GLN A 310 3.18 -6.16 -6.32
CA GLN A 310 4.04 -5.73 -5.22
C GLN A 310 3.85 -6.65 -4.02
N ILE A 311 4.90 -6.85 -3.23
CA ILE A 311 4.88 -7.81 -2.13
C ILE A 311 5.59 -7.35 -0.86
N ILE A 312 5.13 -7.90 0.25
CA ILE A 312 5.91 -8.02 1.50
C ILE A 312 5.65 -9.39 2.14
N ARG A 313 6.63 -9.90 2.89
CA ARG A 313 6.62 -11.23 3.49
C ARG A 313 6.80 -11.19 5.00
N ARG A 314 6.18 -12.14 5.69
CA ARG A 314 6.37 -12.40 7.12
C ARG A 314 6.67 -13.88 7.32
N ALA A 315 7.72 -14.19 8.06
CA ALA A 315 8.00 -15.56 8.48
C ALA A 315 7.22 -15.86 9.76
N VAL A 316 6.55 -17.01 9.78
CA VAL A 316 5.84 -17.55 10.94
C VAL A 316 6.36 -18.95 11.25
N ALA A 317 5.95 -19.53 12.39
CA ALA A 317 6.49 -20.81 12.85
C ALA A 317 6.30 -21.97 11.85
N ASP A 318 5.16 -21.98 11.15
CA ASP A 318 4.75 -23.05 10.23
C ASP A 318 4.86 -22.67 8.75
N GLY A 319 5.50 -21.56 8.40
CA GLY A 319 5.62 -21.11 7.00
C GLY A 319 5.76 -19.60 6.87
N ARG A 320 5.05 -19.02 5.90
CA ARG A 320 5.13 -17.59 5.57
C ARG A 320 3.78 -17.01 5.21
N TYR A 321 3.63 -15.73 5.48
CA TYR A 321 2.63 -14.90 4.83
C TYR A 321 3.27 -14.09 3.71
N TYR A 322 2.56 -14.01 2.58
CA TYR A 322 2.83 -13.09 1.48
C TYR A 322 1.64 -12.16 1.36
N TYR A 323 1.86 -10.86 1.44
CA TYR A 323 0.86 -9.87 1.11
C TYR A 323 1.14 -9.36 -0.29
N LEU A 324 0.22 -9.61 -1.23
CA LEU A 324 0.34 -9.25 -2.64
C LEU A 324 -0.62 -8.11 -2.95
N VAL A 325 -0.17 -7.11 -3.70
CA VAL A 325 -1.01 -5.98 -4.14
C VAL A 325 -0.84 -5.75 -5.64
N ASN A 326 -1.96 -5.62 -6.35
CA ASN A 326 -1.97 -5.29 -7.77
C ASN A 326 -2.34 -3.82 -7.98
N HIS A 327 -1.34 -2.94 -7.99
CA HIS A 327 -1.56 -1.54 -8.38
C HIS A 327 -1.57 -1.32 -9.89
N THR A 328 -1.32 -2.35 -10.71
CA THR A 328 -1.29 -2.21 -12.17
C THR A 328 -2.69 -2.14 -12.77
N ALA A 329 -2.82 -1.64 -13.99
CA ALA A 329 -4.10 -1.61 -14.72
C ALA A 329 -4.56 -2.98 -15.26
N ARG A 330 -3.72 -4.03 -15.13
CA ARG A 330 -3.98 -5.34 -15.73
C ARG A 330 -4.26 -6.38 -14.65
N PRO A 331 -5.26 -7.26 -14.84
CA PRO A 331 -5.48 -8.36 -13.91
C PRO A 331 -4.27 -9.31 -13.95
N VAL A 332 -3.90 -9.84 -12.78
CA VAL A 332 -2.91 -10.92 -12.68
C VAL A 332 -3.67 -12.22 -12.46
N ASP A 333 -3.77 -13.00 -13.53
CA ASP A 333 -4.45 -14.29 -13.56
C ASP A 333 -3.46 -15.36 -14.02
N ALA A 334 -2.62 -15.85 -13.09
CA ALA A 334 -1.46 -16.67 -13.44
C ALA A 334 -1.07 -17.69 -12.37
N TRP A 335 -0.19 -18.62 -12.76
CA TRP A 335 0.59 -19.44 -11.84
C TRP A 335 1.93 -18.76 -11.55
N LEU A 336 2.18 -18.40 -10.28
CA LEU A 336 3.39 -17.71 -9.83
C LEU A 336 4.21 -18.61 -8.91
N THR A 337 5.53 -18.40 -8.84
CA THR A 337 6.41 -19.14 -7.93
C THR A 337 6.71 -18.31 -6.69
N LEU A 338 6.48 -18.90 -5.51
CA LEU A 338 6.93 -18.37 -4.23
C LEU A 338 8.30 -18.97 -3.91
N ASN A 339 9.25 -18.18 -3.41
CA ASN A 339 10.55 -18.68 -2.94
C ASN A 339 10.45 -19.40 -1.58
N ALA A 340 9.43 -20.23 -1.41
CA ALA A 340 9.17 -21.02 -0.22
C ALA A 340 8.65 -22.40 -0.62
N ALA A 341 9.30 -23.45 -0.14
CA ALA A 341 8.74 -24.79 -0.16
C ALA A 341 7.54 -24.85 0.80
N ALA A 342 6.41 -25.36 0.31
CA ALA A 342 5.18 -25.46 1.07
C ALA A 342 4.44 -26.75 0.71
N THR A 343 3.82 -27.38 1.71
CA THR A 343 2.91 -28.52 1.53
C THR A 343 1.52 -28.05 1.09
N SER A 344 1.13 -26.84 1.50
CA SER A 344 -0.13 -26.22 1.11
C SER A 344 -0.04 -24.69 1.17
N VAL A 345 -0.87 -24.03 0.36
CA VAL A 345 -1.03 -22.57 0.36
C VAL A 345 -2.50 -22.24 0.56
N LEU A 346 -2.81 -21.35 1.51
CA LEU A 346 -4.12 -20.74 1.65
C LEU A 346 -4.13 -19.36 0.99
N LEU A 347 -5.22 -19.04 0.29
CA LEU A 347 -5.54 -17.68 -0.12
C LEU A 347 -6.48 -17.07 0.92
N LEU A 348 -6.19 -15.85 1.35
CA LEU A 348 -7.01 -15.04 2.24
C LEU A 348 -7.28 -13.71 1.55
N ASP A 349 -8.55 -13.37 1.38
CA ASP A 349 -8.97 -12.12 0.78
C ASP A 349 -9.18 -11.05 1.87
N PRO A 350 -8.32 -10.02 1.94
CA PRO A 350 -8.43 -8.98 2.95
C PRO A 350 -9.65 -8.07 2.76
N GLN A 351 -10.21 -7.98 1.55
CA GLN A 351 -11.41 -7.18 1.27
C GLN A 351 -12.66 -7.86 1.84
N THR A 352 -12.74 -9.18 1.72
CA THR A 352 -13.99 -9.93 1.99
C THR A 352 -13.92 -10.81 3.24
N GLY A 353 -12.73 -11.15 3.70
CA GLY A 353 -12.50 -12.14 4.75
C GLY A 353 -12.65 -13.59 4.28
N GLN A 354 -12.88 -13.84 2.98
CA GLN A 354 -12.91 -15.19 2.45
C GLN A 354 -11.54 -15.85 2.52
N SER A 355 -11.53 -17.17 2.69
CA SER A 355 -10.31 -17.98 2.69
C SER A 355 -10.55 -19.34 2.06
N GLY A 356 -9.51 -19.92 1.48
CA GLY A 356 -9.58 -21.24 0.86
C GLY A 356 -8.20 -21.75 0.44
N ARG A 357 -8.09 -23.06 0.23
CA ARG A 357 -6.86 -23.72 -0.20
C ARG A 357 -6.63 -23.45 -1.69
N ALA A 358 -5.49 -22.84 -2.00
CA ALA A 358 -5.07 -22.56 -3.36
C ALA A 358 -4.77 -23.85 -4.14
N ALA A 359 -4.91 -23.79 -5.46
CA ALA A 359 -4.19 -24.72 -6.33
C ALA A 359 -2.68 -24.40 -6.26
N SER A 360 -1.90 -25.38 -5.81
CA SER A 360 -0.45 -25.25 -5.61
C SER A 360 0.27 -26.55 -5.91
N GLN A 361 1.50 -26.46 -6.41
CA GLN A 361 2.36 -27.60 -6.71
C GLN A 361 3.83 -27.30 -6.41
N PRO A 362 4.65 -28.31 -6.05
CA PRO A 362 6.10 -28.12 -5.93
C PRO A 362 6.72 -27.60 -7.24
N ALA A 363 7.74 -26.76 -7.14
CA ALA A 363 8.50 -26.25 -8.28
C ALA A 363 9.98 -26.06 -7.92
N ALA A 364 10.84 -25.99 -8.93
CA ALA A 364 12.23 -25.57 -8.71
C ALA A 364 12.24 -24.16 -8.08
N GLY A 365 12.94 -24.01 -6.96
CA GLY A 365 13.02 -22.74 -6.21
C GLY A 365 11.90 -22.52 -5.19
N GLY A 366 10.88 -23.39 -5.09
CA GLY A 366 9.85 -23.30 -4.05
C GLY A 366 8.51 -23.91 -4.43
N THR A 367 7.45 -23.12 -4.40
CA THR A 367 6.07 -23.59 -4.63
C THR A 367 5.41 -22.75 -5.70
N ARG A 368 4.84 -23.38 -6.73
CA ARG A 368 4.01 -22.71 -7.73
C ARG A 368 2.57 -22.65 -7.23
N VAL A 369 1.95 -21.48 -7.28
CA VAL A 369 0.59 -21.23 -6.79
C VAL A 369 -0.23 -20.46 -7.83
N ARG A 370 -1.50 -20.85 -7.99
CA ARG A 370 -2.45 -20.16 -8.83
C ARG A 370 -3.06 -18.97 -8.10
N VAL A 371 -2.96 -17.78 -8.69
CA VAL A 371 -3.55 -16.54 -8.13
C VAL A 371 -4.38 -15.79 -9.15
N GLN A 372 -5.45 -15.14 -8.67
CA GLN A 372 -6.30 -14.20 -9.40
C GLN A 372 -6.36 -12.90 -8.59
N VAL A 373 -5.62 -11.88 -9.03
CA VAL A 373 -5.58 -10.58 -8.36
C VAL A 373 -6.03 -9.50 -9.35
N PRO A 374 -7.29 -9.04 -9.24
CA PRO A 374 -7.81 -7.97 -10.09
C PRO A 374 -6.99 -6.67 -9.95
N PRO A 375 -7.09 -5.76 -10.93
CA PRO A 375 -6.49 -4.44 -10.82
C PRO A 375 -7.07 -3.69 -9.60
N GLY A 376 -6.20 -3.14 -8.74
CA GLY A 376 -6.59 -2.39 -7.53
C GLY A 376 -6.86 -3.26 -6.31
N GLU A 377 -6.71 -4.59 -6.42
CA GLU A 377 -6.97 -5.54 -5.35
C GLU A 377 -5.70 -6.11 -4.70
N ALA A 378 -5.89 -6.71 -3.53
CA ALA A 378 -4.84 -7.36 -2.76
C ALA A 378 -5.23 -8.79 -2.39
N LEU A 379 -4.23 -9.64 -2.16
CA LEU A 379 -4.42 -11.04 -1.78
C LEU A 379 -3.33 -11.44 -0.79
N ILE A 380 -3.71 -12.16 0.27
CA ILE A 380 -2.75 -12.73 1.23
C ILE A 380 -2.61 -14.22 0.97
N LEU A 381 -1.37 -14.70 0.85
CA LEU A 381 -1.07 -16.12 0.76
C LEU A 381 -0.44 -16.57 2.07
N LYS A 382 -0.94 -17.66 2.66
CA LYS A 382 -0.29 -18.35 3.78
C LYS A 382 0.29 -19.66 3.30
N THR A 383 1.61 -19.77 3.26
CA THR A 383 2.27 -21.05 3.04
C THR A 383 2.36 -21.83 4.34
N THR A 384 2.30 -23.15 4.25
CA THR A 384 2.46 -24.06 5.38
C THR A 384 3.49 -25.13 5.04
N THR A 385 4.33 -25.52 6.00
CA THR A 385 5.27 -26.64 5.90
C THR A 385 4.77 -27.89 6.61
N GLY A 386 3.79 -27.75 7.52
CA GLY A 386 3.12 -28.85 8.21
C GLY A 386 2.00 -29.49 7.38
N PRO A 387 1.16 -30.35 7.99
CA PRO A 387 -0.02 -30.90 7.31
C PRO A 387 -0.93 -29.78 6.77
N PRO A 388 -1.53 -29.96 5.58
CA PRO A 388 -2.44 -28.98 5.01
C PRO A 388 -3.58 -28.65 5.98
N PRO A 389 -3.88 -27.37 6.23
CA PRO A 389 -5.02 -26.99 7.07
C PRO A 389 -6.34 -27.46 6.43
N VAL A 390 -7.31 -27.81 7.28
CA VAL A 390 -8.67 -28.14 6.83
C VAL A 390 -9.33 -26.85 6.33
N ALA A 391 -9.39 -26.70 5.01
CA ALA A 391 -10.04 -25.60 4.32
C ALA A 391 -10.68 -26.10 3.03
N GLU A 392 -11.76 -25.45 2.60
CA GLU A 392 -12.36 -25.65 1.29
C GLU A 392 -11.38 -25.24 0.19
N ALA A 393 -11.53 -25.81 -1.01
CA ALA A 393 -10.73 -25.39 -2.15
C ALA A 393 -11.12 -23.96 -2.55
N TRP A 394 -10.13 -23.15 -2.93
CA TRP A 394 -10.39 -21.82 -3.47
C TRP A 394 -11.05 -21.93 -4.84
N THR A 395 -12.18 -21.24 -5.01
CA THR A 395 -12.88 -21.19 -6.30
C THR A 395 -12.27 -20.11 -7.17
N TYR A 396 -11.66 -20.51 -8.28
CA TYR A 396 -11.19 -19.59 -9.31
C TYR A 396 -12.33 -19.30 -10.28
N LEU A 397 -12.63 -18.03 -10.52
CA LEU A 397 -13.79 -17.62 -11.31
C LEU A 397 -13.34 -16.85 -12.55
N THR A 398 -13.99 -17.12 -13.67
CA THR A 398 -13.84 -16.33 -14.90
C THR A 398 -15.20 -15.97 -15.48
N PRO A 399 -15.35 -14.83 -16.18
CA PRO A 399 -16.57 -14.50 -16.89
C PRO A 399 -16.93 -15.60 -17.90
N SER A 400 -18.16 -16.10 -17.84
CA SER A 400 -18.68 -17.16 -18.72
C SER A 400 -19.73 -16.66 -19.72
N GLY A 401 -19.98 -15.35 -19.74
CA GLY A 401 -20.94 -14.70 -20.62
C GLY A 401 -20.86 -13.19 -20.57
N ALA A 402 -21.67 -12.51 -21.38
CA ALA A 402 -21.70 -11.06 -21.44
C ALA A 402 -22.27 -10.43 -20.16
N ALA A 403 -21.77 -9.25 -19.81
CA ALA A 403 -22.30 -8.42 -18.74
C ALA A 403 -23.72 -7.94 -19.11
N GLN A 404 -24.71 -8.24 -18.26
CA GLN A 404 -26.11 -7.88 -18.47
C GLN A 404 -26.44 -6.60 -17.69
N PRO A 405 -26.87 -5.50 -18.34
CA PRO A 405 -27.19 -4.27 -17.65
C PRO A 405 -28.47 -4.38 -16.82
N LEU A 406 -28.43 -3.86 -15.58
CA LEU A 406 -29.59 -3.72 -14.71
C LEU A 406 -30.20 -2.32 -14.91
N ALA A 407 -30.94 -2.15 -15.99
CA ALA A 407 -31.41 -0.85 -16.47
C ALA A 407 -32.45 -0.16 -15.56
N GLY A 408 -33.15 -0.90 -14.69
CA GLY A 408 -34.19 -0.35 -13.82
C GLY A 408 -35.61 -0.74 -14.25
N PRO A 409 -36.64 0.02 -13.83
CA PRO A 409 -36.55 1.33 -13.17
C PRO A 409 -35.94 1.26 -11.76
N TRP A 410 -35.23 2.31 -11.37
CA TRP A 410 -34.63 2.47 -10.05
C TRP A 410 -35.48 3.41 -9.19
N GLN A 411 -35.68 3.07 -7.92
CA GLN A 411 -36.24 3.96 -6.90
C GLN A 411 -35.10 4.57 -6.10
N LEU A 412 -34.98 5.89 -6.10
CA LEU A 412 -34.01 6.67 -5.34
C LEU A 412 -34.69 7.32 -4.14
N LYS A 413 -34.16 7.11 -2.93
CA LYS A 413 -34.60 7.77 -1.70
C LYS A 413 -33.39 8.25 -0.90
N PHE A 414 -33.35 9.54 -0.59
CA PHE A 414 -32.35 10.11 0.32
C PHE A 414 -32.68 9.75 1.77
N THR A 415 -31.70 9.25 2.53
CA THR A 415 -31.94 8.62 3.85
C THR A 415 -31.31 9.36 5.01
N ALA A 416 -30.16 10.02 4.83
CA ALA A 416 -29.48 10.77 5.87
C ALA A 416 -28.56 11.82 5.26
N GLY A 417 -28.48 13.01 5.84
CA GLY A 417 -27.62 14.09 5.34
C GLY A 417 -28.28 15.45 5.49
N GLY A 418 -27.73 16.44 4.81
CA GLY A 418 -28.27 17.80 4.84
C GLY A 418 -27.91 18.62 3.60
N PRO A 419 -28.43 19.85 3.52
CA PRO A 419 -29.17 20.57 4.56
C PRO A 419 -30.63 20.13 4.78
N ALA A 420 -31.24 19.46 3.80
CA ALA A 420 -32.52 18.77 3.91
C ALA A 420 -32.49 17.53 3.02
N LEU A 421 -33.38 16.56 3.22
CA LEU A 421 -33.47 15.40 2.34
C LEU A 421 -34.20 15.80 1.04
N PRO A 422 -33.57 15.63 -0.14
CA PRO A 422 -34.27 15.77 -1.41
C PRO A 422 -35.42 14.77 -1.54
N LYS A 423 -36.37 15.07 -2.43
CA LYS A 423 -37.56 14.20 -2.60
C LYS A 423 -37.17 12.86 -3.22
N PRO A 424 -37.87 11.75 -2.88
CA PRO A 424 -37.71 10.48 -3.58
C PRO A 424 -38.00 10.61 -5.08
N GLN A 425 -37.28 9.86 -5.91
CA GLN A 425 -37.39 9.92 -7.37
C GLN A 425 -37.40 8.52 -7.98
N GLN A 426 -38.05 8.38 -9.14
CA GLN A 426 -37.97 7.20 -9.97
C GLN A 426 -37.06 7.49 -11.17
N LEU A 427 -36.01 6.70 -11.33
CA LEU A 427 -34.99 6.89 -12.36
C LEU A 427 -35.08 5.77 -13.39
N ARG A 428 -35.20 6.15 -14.66
CA ARG A 428 -35.00 5.22 -15.80
C ARG A 428 -33.53 5.08 -16.17
N THR A 429 -32.75 6.13 -15.93
CA THR A 429 -31.31 6.18 -16.16
C THR A 429 -30.67 6.67 -14.88
N LEU A 430 -29.66 5.94 -14.40
CA LEU A 430 -28.82 6.36 -13.29
C LEU A 430 -28.04 7.62 -13.69
N THR A 431 -28.02 8.62 -12.82
CA THR A 431 -27.37 9.91 -13.07
C THR A 431 -26.83 10.48 -11.77
N SER A 432 -25.94 11.46 -11.89
CA SER A 432 -25.37 12.17 -10.76
C SER A 432 -26.42 13.03 -10.04
N TRP A 433 -26.33 13.16 -8.71
CA TRP A 433 -27.30 13.94 -7.92
C TRP A 433 -27.43 15.41 -8.34
N PRO A 434 -26.34 16.14 -8.69
CA PRO A 434 -26.46 17.51 -9.22
C PRO A 434 -27.22 17.64 -10.53
N ASP A 435 -27.34 16.56 -11.30
CA ASP A 435 -28.04 16.54 -12.59
C ASP A 435 -29.51 16.08 -12.44
N LEU A 436 -29.98 15.84 -11.20
CA LEU A 436 -31.37 15.48 -10.94
C LEU A 436 -32.29 16.71 -11.09
N PRO A 437 -33.56 16.51 -11.48
CA PRO A 437 -34.53 17.61 -11.59
C PRO A 437 -34.79 18.37 -10.28
N ASP A 438 -34.59 17.71 -9.14
CA ASP A 438 -34.68 18.34 -7.82
C ASP A 438 -33.39 19.12 -7.52
N ALA A 439 -33.43 20.44 -7.68
CA ALA A 439 -32.29 21.33 -7.43
C ALA A 439 -31.70 21.21 -6.01
N SER A 440 -32.45 20.69 -5.03
CA SER A 440 -31.90 20.43 -3.69
C SER A 440 -30.88 19.28 -3.66
N ALA A 441 -30.90 18.38 -4.64
CA ALA A 441 -29.97 17.26 -4.74
C ALA A 441 -28.54 17.70 -5.10
N ALA A 442 -28.37 18.82 -5.82
CA ALA A 442 -27.04 19.35 -6.17
C ALA A 442 -26.23 19.78 -4.94
N ARG A 443 -26.90 20.37 -3.93
CA ARG A 443 -26.28 20.81 -2.67
C ARG A 443 -26.29 19.77 -1.56
N PHE A 444 -26.74 18.55 -1.86
CA PHE A 444 -26.89 17.51 -0.85
C PHE A 444 -25.57 16.80 -0.59
N SER A 445 -25.25 16.63 0.69
CA SER A 445 -24.20 15.71 1.14
C SER A 445 -24.79 14.77 2.18
N GLY A 446 -24.64 13.46 1.92
CA GLY A 446 -25.18 12.41 2.76
C GLY A 446 -25.28 11.07 2.04
N ARG A 447 -26.36 10.36 2.32
CA ARG A 447 -26.64 9.00 1.85
C ARG A 447 -27.99 8.89 1.17
N ALA A 448 -28.06 8.03 0.16
CA ALA A 448 -29.29 7.69 -0.54
C ALA A 448 -29.34 6.20 -0.89
N GLU A 449 -30.53 5.61 -0.85
CA GLU A 449 -30.81 4.23 -1.22
C GLU A 449 -31.38 4.17 -2.64
N TYR A 450 -30.82 3.28 -3.45
CA TYR A 450 -31.27 2.88 -4.77
C TYR A 450 -31.86 1.46 -4.69
N THR A 451 -33.09 1.26 -5.13
CA THR A 451 -33.73 -0.07 -5.18
C THR A 451 -34.21 -0.39 -6.59
N THR A 452 -33.98 -1.62 -7.03
CA THR A 452 -34.51 -2.17 -8.29
C THR A 452 -34.81 -3.65 -8.15
N THR A 453 -35.55 -4.21 -9.11
CA THR A 453 -35.71 -5.66 -9.22
C THR A 453 -35.35 -6.14 -10.61
N PHE A 454 -34.78 -7.32 -10.70
CA PHE A 454 -34.44 -7.98 -11.95
C PHE A 454 -34.81 -9.45 -11.89
N THR A 455 -35.01 -10.07 -13.06
CA THR A 455 -35.39 -11.48 -13.15
C THR A 455 -34.23 -12.28 -13.71
N LEU A 456 -33.89 -13.37 -13.03
CA LEU A 456 -32.91 -14.35 -13.48
C LEU A 456 -33.67 -15.63 -13.87
N PRO A 457 -33.99 -15.85 -15.17
CA PRO A 457 -34.86 -16.95 -15.62
C PRO A 457 -34.36 -18.33 -15.20
N ALA A 458 -33.03 -18.50 -15.23
CA ALA A 458 -32.31 -19.64 -14.72
C ALA A 458 -31.00 -19.16 -14.08
N LYS A 459 -30.49 -19.91 -13.10
CA LYS A 459 -29.21 -19.64 -12.42
C LYS A 459 -28.18 -20.76 -12.72
N PRO A 460 -27.74 -20.94 -13.98
CA PRO A 460 -26.86 -22.04 -14.34
C PRO A 460 -25.37 -21.75 -14.06
N ALA A 461 -24.99 -20.49 -13.90
CA ALA A 461 -23.60 -20.11 -13.67
C ALA A 461 -23.16 -20.46 -12.24
N ALA A 462 -21.88 -20.77 -12.06
CA ALA A 462 -21.29 -21.07 -10.76
C ALA A 462 -21.38 -19.86 -9.82
N ASP A 463 -21.15 -18.66 -10.37
CA ASP A 463 -21.29 -17.39 -9.67
C ASP A 463 -21.75 -16.27 -10.62
N TYR A 464 -22.01 -15.09 -10.08
CA TYR A 464 -22.37 -13.87 -10.79
C TYR A 464 -21.65 -12.67 -10.17
N LEU A 465 -20.90 -11.94 -10.99
CA LEU A 465 -20.23 -10.71 -10.62
C LEU A 465 -21.17 -9.51 -10.82
N LEU A 466 -21.54 -8.84 -9.73
CA LEU A 466 -22.22 -7.54 -9.76
C LEU A 466 -21.17 -6.44 -9.88
N ARG A 467 -21.29 -5.59 -10.89
CA ARG A 467 -20.50 -4.35 -11.02
C ARG A 467 -21.43 -3.16 -10.89
N LEU A 468 -21.13 -2.23 -9.98
CA LEU A 468 -21.92 -1.01 -9.82
C LEU A 468 -21.55 0.10 -10.82
N GLY A 469 -20.41 -0.03 -11.50
CA GLY A 469 -19.92 0.98 -12.44
C GLY A 469 -19.33 2.19 -11.73
N ASP A 470 -19.81 3.39 -12.05
CA ASP A 470 -19.43 4.62 -11.36
C ASP A 470 -20.28 4.87 -10.11
N VAL A 471 -19.62 4.87 -8.95
CA VAL A 471 -20.18 5.09 -7.61
C VAL A 471 -19.44 6.28 -7.00
N ARG A 472 -20.20 7.27 -6.53
CA ARG A 472 -19.69 8.52 -5.96
C ARG A 472 -20.21 8.67 -4.53
N GLU A 473 -19.52 8.15 -3.52
CA GLU A 473 -18.14 7.58 -3.54
C GLU A 473 -17.99 6.24 -2.81
N SER A 474 -19.03 5.72 -2.17
CA SER A 474 -19.00 4.36 -1.58
C SER A 474 -20.40 3.78 -1.50
N ALA A 475 -20.50 2.45 -1.55
CA ALA A 475 -21.78 1.75 -1.58
C ALA A 475 -21.87 0.60 -0.57
N ARG A 476 -23.06 0.39 -0.01
CA ARG A 476 -23.44 -0.81 0.74
C ARG A 476 -24.52 -1.56 -0.04
N VAL A 477 -24.36 -2.86 -0.22
CA VAL A 477 -25.19 -3.64 -1.16
C VAL A 477 -25.97 -4.72 -0.43
N TRP A 478 -27.24 -4.89 -0.81
CA TRP A 478 -28.09 -6.00 -0.41
C TRP A 478 -28.72 -6.66 -1.62
N ILE A 479 -28.84 -7.98 -1.57
CA ILE A 479 -29.57 -8.79 -2.54
C ILE A 479 -30.62 -9.59 -1.78
N ASN A 480 -31.89 -9.46 -2.16
CA ASN A 480 -33.01 -10.17 -1.53
C ASN A 480 -33.06 -9.99 0.01
N GLY A 481 -32.80 -8.76 0.49
CA GLY A 481 -32.77 -8.41 1.91
C GLY A 481 -31.52 -8.87 2.68
N ARG A 482 -30.62 -9.65 2.05
CA ARG A 482 -29.36 -10.09 2.66
C ARG A 482 -28.23 -9.17 2.25
N GLU A 483 -27.46 -8.71 3.24
CA GLU A 483 -26.31 -7.85 2.99
C GLU A 483 -25.19 -8.62 2.31
N VAL A 484 -24.68 -8.05 1.22
CA VAL A 484 -23.55 -8.55 0.45
C VAL A 484 -22.24 -7.98 1.00
N GLY A 485 -22.23 -6.69 1.35
CA GLY A 485 -21.09 -6.00 1.96
C GLY A 485 -20.94 -4.54 1.50
N LEU A 486 -19.83 -3.94 1.93
CA LEU A 486 -19.41 -2.57 1.58
C LEU A 486 -18.43 -2.58 0.39
N LEU A 487 -18.73 -1.78 -0.62
CA LEU A 487 -17.89 -1.47 -1.77
C LEU A 487 -17.41 -0.02 -1.63
N TRP A 488 -16.23 0.14 -1.05
CA TRP A 488 -15.66 1.42 -0.63
C TRP A 488 -14.38 1.80 -1.37
N SER A 489 -13.87 0.89 -2.22
CA SER A 489 -12.71 1.07 -3.10
C SER A 489 -13.05 0.62 -4.52
N VAL A 490 -12.27 1.09 -5.50
CA VAL A 490 -12.36 0.56 -6.87
C VAL A 490 -11.63 -0.78 -7.00
N PRO A 491 -12.13 -1.69 -7.85
CA PRO A 491 -13.41 -1.61 -8.55
C PRO A 491 -14.62 -1.85 -7.62
N TYR A 492 -15.75 -1.13 -7.86
CA TYR A 492 -16.99 -1.34 -7.11
C TYR A 492 -17.75 -2.57 -7.60
N GLU A 493 -17.19 -3.75 -7.33
CA GLU A 493 -17.73 -5.03 -7.77
C GLU A 493 -17.69 -6.10 -6.69
N ARG A 494 -18.57 -7.10 -6.82
CA ARG A 494 -18.68 -8.21 -5.87
C ARG A 494 -19.32 -9.44 -6.49
N HIS A 495 -18.79 -10.61 -6.14
CA HIS A 495 -19.45 -11.88 -6.40
C HIS A 495 -20.67 -12.04 -5.50
N ILE A 496 -21.84 -12.27 -6.11
CA ILE A 496 -23.14 -12.30 -5.41
C ILE A 496 -23.94 -13.58 -5.65
N GLY A 497 -23.36 -14.60 -6.28
CA GLY A 497 -24.04 -15.84 -6.65
C GLY A 497 -24.77 -16.48 -5.46
N ALA A 498 -24.16 -16.54 -4.28
CA ALA A 498 -24.76 -17.09 -3.06
C ALA A 498 -26.02 -16.35 -2.56
N PHE A 499 -26.26 -15.13 -3.04
CA PHE A 499 -27.40 -14.29 -2.65
C PHE A 499 -28.55 -14.31 -3.68
N LEU A 500 -28.28 -14.77 -4.89
CA LEU A 500 -29.23 -14.83 -5.99
C LEU A 500 -30.11 -16.09 -5.96
N LYS A 501 -31.37 -15.93 -6.40
CA LYS A 501 -32.33 -17.01 -6.63
C LYS A 501 -32.84 -17.01 -8.08
N LYS A 502 -33.35 -18.16 -8.54
CA LYS A 502 -34.11 -18.23 -9.80
C LYS A 502 -35.36 -17.34 -9.68
N GLY A 503 -35.71 -16.65 -10.76
CA GLY A 503 -36.84 -15.74 -10.83
C GLY A 503 -36.47 -14.32 -10.36
N ARG A 504 -37.41 -13.65 -9.70
CA ARG A 504 -37.28 -12.25 -9.29
C ARG A 504 -36.29 -12.09 -8.14
N ASN A 505 -35.33 -11.18 -8.31
CA ASN A 505 -34.38 -10.74 -7.30
C ASN A 505 -34.56 -9.24 -7.04
N GLU A 506 -34.29 -8.82 -5.81
CA GLU A 506 -34.23 -7.41 -5.42
C GLU A 506 -32.79 -7.00 -5.15
N LEU A 507 -32.39 -5.85 -5.69
CA LEU A 507 -31.11 -5.20 -5.42
C LEU A 507 -31.37 -3.87 -4.72
N LYS A 508 -30.75 -3.69 -3.56
CA LYS A 508 -30.68 -2.42 -2.85
C LYS A 508 -29.23 -1.97 -2.73
N VAL A 509 -28.96 -0.69 -2.98
CA VAL A 509 -27.65 -0.07 -2.87
C VAL A 509 -27.79 1.24 -2.08
N GLU A 510 -27.19 1.33 -0.90
CA GLU A 510 -27.02 2.60 -0.18
C GLU A 510 -25.72 3.24 -0.66
N VAL A 511 -25.75 4.48 -1.15
CA VAL A 511 -24.57 5.24 -1.60
C VAL A 511 -24.34 6.43 -0.69
N ALA A 512 -23.09 6.66 -0.28
CA ALA A 512 -22.65 7.85 0.42
C ALA A 512 -21.73 8.69 -0.47
N ASN A 513 -22.02 10.00 -0.62
CA ASN A 513 -21.17 10.92 -1.36
C ASN A 513 -20.14 11.63 -0.45
N LEU A 514 -19.58 12.75 -0.92
CA LEU A 514 -18.64 13.59 -0.19
C LEU A 514 -19.32 14.77 0.50
N MET A 515 -18.61 15.41 1.43
CA MET A 515 -19.05 16.64 2.10
C MET A 515 -19.02 17.87 1.18
N ALA A 516 -18.28 17.79 0.07
CA ALA A 516 -17.97 18.91 -0.81
C ALA A 516 -19.21 19.70 -1.28
N ASN A 517 -20.25 19.03 -1.79
CA ASN A 517 -21.44 19.73 -2.30
C ASN A 517 -22.10 20.59 -1.23
N ARG A 518 -22.26 20.10 0.00
CA ARG A 518 -22.83 20.95 1.05
C ARG A 518 -21.91 22.11 1.43
N ILE A 519 -20.58 21.94 1.39
CA ILE A 519 -19.62 23.05 1.61
C ILE A 519 -19.72 24.12 0.51
N ILE A 520 -19.83 23.70 -0.76
CA ILE A 520 -20.03 24.61 -1.90
C ILE A 520 -21.27 25.48 -1.68
N ASP A 521 -22.40 24.87 -1.30
CA ASP A 521 -23.64 25.60 -1.01
C ASP A 521 -23.49 26.60 0.16
N LEU A 522 -22.80 26.22 1.23
CA LEU A 522 -22.58 27.12 2.36
C LEU A 522 -21.71 28.32 1.98
N ASP A 523 -20.62 28.10 1.24
CA ASP A 523 -19.73 29.17 0.79
C ASP A 523 -20.41 30.09 -0.25
N GLN A 524 -21.16 29.53 -1.21
CA GLN A 524 -21.93 30.33 -2.17
C GLN A 524 -23.00 31.21 -1.51
N ARG A 525 -23.64 30.71 -0.45
CA ARG A 525 -24.63 31.45 0.33
C ARG A 525 -24.01 32.29 1.46
N GLN A 526 -22.69 32.31 1.58
CA GLN A 526 -21.94 33.04 2.61
C GLN A 526 -22.40 32.69 4.04
N VAL A 527 -22.79 31.44 4.27
CA VAL A 527 -23.16 30.97 5.61
C VAL A 527 -21.89 30.82 6.44
N ALA A 528 -21.85 31.43 7.62
CA ALA A 528 -20.74 31.23 8.54
C ALA A 528 -20.74 29.80 9.09
N TRP A 529 -19.78 28.97 8.66
CA TRP A 529 -19.57 27.60 9.15
C TRP A 529 -18.16 27.33 9.68
N ARG A 530 -17.23 28.26 9.43
CA ARG A 530 -15.81 28.16 9.84
C ARG A 530 -15.68 28.73 11.25
N ASN A 531 -15.74 27.88 12.25
CA ASN A 531 -15.68 28.26 13.66
C ASN A 531 -14.28 28.02 14.26
N TYR A 532 -13.24 28.55 13.60
CA TYR A 532 -11.84 28.38 14.02
C TYR A 532 -11.14 29.74 14.12
N HIS A 533 -10.50 30.00 15.26
CA HIS A 533 -9.63 31.16 15.43
C HIS A 533 -8.22 30.80 14.95
N GLU A 534 -7.92 31.02 13.67
CA GLU A 534 -6.57 31.26 13.10
C GLU A 534 -6.58 31.20 11.56
N ILE A 535 -5.50 31.70 10.96
CA ILE A 535 -5.19 31.73 9.51
C ILE A 535 -4.93 30.34 8.88
N ASN A 536 -5.06 29.25 9.64
CA ASN A 536 -4.45 27.96 9.32
C ASN A 536 -5.37 26.98 8.57
N PHE A 537 -6.66 27.29 8.35
CA PHE A 537 -7.51 26.49 7.45
C PHE A 537 -7.29 26.94 6.00
N VAL A 538 -6.41 26.23 5.31
CA VAL A 538 -5.96 26.53 3.95
C VAL A 538 -6.35 25.42 2.99
N ASN A 539 -6.48 25.76 1.72
CA ASN A 539 -6.62 24.77 0.66
C ASN A 539 -5.30 24.02 0.42
N LEU A 540 -5.32 23.06 -0.50
CA LEU A 540 -4.17 22.21 -0.84
C LEU A 540 -2.94 22.99 -1.31
N ALA A 541 -3.13 24.17 -1.89
CA ALA A 541 -2.07 25.08 -2.30
C ALA A 541 -1.59 26.01 -1.17
N TYR A 542 -2.01 25.78 0.08
CA TYR A 542 -1.73 26.63 1.25
C TYR A 542 -2.24 28.08 1.07
N GLN A 543 -3.35 28.24 0.34
CA GLN A 543 -4.08 29.52 0.17
C GLN A 543 -5.32 29.54 1.05
N PRO A 544 -5.91 30.72 1.36
CA PRO A 544 -7.19 30.79 2.05
C PRO A 544 -8.26 29.91 1.38
N PHE A 545 -8.91 29.06 2.17
CA PHE A 545 -9.90 28.12 1.65
C PHE A 545 -11.16 28.86 1.12
N ASP A 546 -11.63 28.52 -0.08
CA ASP A 546 -12.88 29.00 -0.67
C ASP A 546 -13.44 27.97 -1.66
N ALA A 547 -14.59 27.40 -1.34
CA ALA A 547 -15.29 26.44 -2.19
C ALA A 547 -16.40 27.09 -3.05
N ALA A 548 -16.66 28.40 -2.93
CA ALA A 548 -17.79 29.05 -3.62
C ALA A 548 -17.72 28.92 -5.15
N LYS A 549 -16.50 28.84 -5.69
CA LYS A 549 -16.20 28.73 -7.13
C LYS A 549 -16.05 27.29 -7.63
N TRP A 550 -16.14 26.29 -6.75
CA TRP A 550 -16.05 24.91 -7.18
C TRP A 550 -17.29 24.51 -7.97
N THR A 551 -17.10 23.60 -8.92
CA THR A 551 -18.19 22.89 -9.59
C THR A 551 -18.81 21.88 -8.63
N TRP A 552 -20.12 21.65 -8.76
CA TRP A 552 -20.79 20.58 -8.04
C TRP A 552 -20.10 19.25 -8.34
N GLN A 553 -19.76 18.52 -7.28
CA GLN A 553 -19.08 17.24 -7.38
C GLN A 553 -20.07 16.15 -7.80
N PRO A 554 -19.67 15.24 -8.71
CA PRO A 554 -20.45 14.06 -9.03
C PRO A 554 -20.83 13.29 -7.76
N SER A 555 -22.06 12.75 -7.69
CA SER A 555 -22.58 12.10 -6.47
C SER A 555 -23.62 11.05 -6.80
N GLY A 556 -23.62 9.94 -6.05
CA GLY A 556 -24.60 8.87 -6.21
C GLY A 556 -24.14 7.66 -7.02
N LEU A 557 -25.10 6.86 -7.46
CA LEU A 557 -24.88 5.71 -8.34
C LEU A 557 -25.11 6.16 -9.79
N LEU A 558 -24.03 6.23 -10.57
CA LEU A 558 -24.04 6.67 -11.97
C LEU A 558 -24.06 5.49 -12.94
N GLY A 559 -23.58 4.31 -12.52
CA GLY A 559 -23.61 3.10 -13.33
C GLY A 559 -22.54 3.05 -14.43
N PRO A 560 -22.72 2.19 -15.45
CA PRO A 560 -23.79 1.21 -15.57
C PRO A 560 -23.66 0.11 -14.51
N VAL A 561 -24.79 -0.29 -13.93
CA VAL A 561 -24.85 -1.48 -13.07
C VAL A 561 -25.02 -2.70 -13.95
N THR A 562 -24.16 -3.71 -13.80
CA THR A 562 -24.19 -4.93 -14.61
C THR A 562 -24.06 -6.20 -13.77
N LEU A 563 -24.61 -7.29 -14.29
CA LEU A 563 -24.47 -8.63 -13.74
C LEU A 563 -23.80 -9.53 -14.77
N THR A 564 -22.65 -10.10 -14.44
CA THR A 564 -21.89 -10.98 -15.35
C THR A 564 -21.90 -12.41 -14.81
N PRO A 565 -22.38 -13.42 -15.57
CA PRO A 565 -22.26 -14.81 -15.15
C PRO A 565 -20.80 -15.27 -15.16
N CYS A 566 -20.44 -16.10 -14.18
CA CYS A 566 -19.09 -16.64 -14.02
C CYS A 566 -19.12 -18.18 -13.96
N ALA A 567 -18.08 -18.81 -14.51
CA ALA A 567 -17.82 -20.23 -14.39
C ALA A 567 -16.58 -20.47 -13.54
N GLU A 568 -16.49 -21.68 -12.96
CA GLU A 568 -15.26 -22.12 -12.34
C GLU A 568 -14.17 -22.30 -13.42
N ALA A 569 -13.02 -21.68 -13.19
CA ALA A 569 -11.84 -21.91 -14.01
C ALA A 569 -11.15 -23.18 -13.55
N ASN A 570 -10.68 -23.99 -14.50
CA ASN A 570 -9.83 -25.13 -14.17
C ASN A 570 -8.56 -24.61 -13.46
N PRO A 571 -8.18 -25.21 -12.31
CA PRO A 571 -7.03 -24.79 -11.52
C PRO A 571 -5.71 -24.84 -12.30
#